data_AF-A0A7Z9GGD9-F1
#
_entry.id   AF-A0A7Z9GGD9-F1
#
_cell.length_a   1.000
_cell.length_b   1.000
_cell.length_c   1.000
_cell.angle_alpha   90.00
_cell.angle_beta   90.00
_cell.angle_gamma   90.00
#
_symmetry.space_group_name_H-M   'P 1'
#
loop_
_entity.id
_entity.type
_entity.pdbx_description
1 polymer ?
#
loop_
_entity_poly.entity_id
_entity_poly.type
_entity_poly.pdbx_seq_one_letter_code
_entity_poly.pdbx_strand_id
1 'polypeptide(L)'
;MKPLIGNQYFPTPMKKLIVILLVSFLYHPVAMAQSPERAAAKLQKRYSKSPEKCIQYAKKLVAKRKNRELAYYYLGISYHDIYTENQRKSSLNTSIRYLGEFYKLANFPEDIEGPAAIDAIRGSIEDLVVVTLEKRKFRSASKYAKKYLKLFGDSLQQHALIDIELAALQPTREVSTTQSQTGKGTLIQRRVNGTKLMAVATSLVGTRYRYGGSSKSGLDCSGFNVYVYRQSGITLPHNAQKQSQLGDYVTRKNC
;
A
#
# COMPACT_ATOMS: atom_id res chain seq x y z
N MET A 1 -74.53 59.73 -26.67
CA MET A 1 -74.92 58.60 -25.80
C MET A 1 -73.98 57.42 -26.05
N LYS A 2 -73.85 56.48 -25.09
CA LYS A 2 -73.34 55.10 -25.29
C LYS A 2 -74.54 54.17 -25.60
N PRO A 3 -74.40 52.88 -26.00
CA PRO A 3 -73.20 52.03 -26.16
C PRO A 3 -72.88 51.80 -27.68
N LEU A 4 -72.38 50.71 -28.30
CA LEU A 4 -72.16 49.28 -27.98
C LEU A 4 -70.87 48.67 -28.61
N ILE A 5 -70.19 47.86 -27.81
CA ILE A 5 -69.65 46.50 -28.04
C ILE A 5 -69.62 45.97 -29.50
N GLY A 6 -68.44 45.56 -29.99
CA GLY A 6 -68.28 44.82 -31.25
C GLY A 6 -66.85 44.29 -31.50
N ASN A 7 -66.63 43.01 -31.20
CA ASN A 7 -65.41 42.20 -31.45
C ASN A 7 -64.90 42.32 -32.91
N GLN A 8 -63.60 42.22 -33.25
CA GLN A 8 -62.77 41.01 -33.13
C GLN A 8 -61.25 41.29 -32.95
N TYR A 9 -60.55 40.33 -32.33
CA TYR A 9 -59.08 40.14 -32.40
C TYR A 9 -58.70 39.48 -33.77
N PHE A 10 -57.44 39.38 -34.24
CA PHE A 10 -56.13 39.33 -33.58
C PHE A 10 -55.02 39.99 -34.41
N PRO A 11 -54.07 40.72 -33.80
CA PRO A 11 -52.70 40.81 -34.29
C PRO A 11 -51.90 39.58 -33.82
N THR A 12 -51.00 39.05 -34.67
CA THR A 12 -50.00 38.06 -34.25
C THR A 12 -48.77 38.75 -33.65
N PRO A 13 -48.21 38.20 -32.56
CA PRO A 13 -46.79 38.39 -32.28
C PRO A 13 -46.06 37.05 -32.12
N MET A 14 -44.95 36.90 -32.85
CA MET A 14 -44.07 35.72 -32.80
C MET A 14 -43.32 35.63 -31.45
N LYS A 15 -43.95 35.06 -30.42
CA LYS A 15 -43.33 34.77 -29.11
C LYS A 15 -43.67 33.38 -28.55
N LYS A 16 -43.43 32.33 -29.35
CA LYS A 16 -43.58 30.91 -28.94
C LYS A 16 -42.40 30.01 -29.38
N LEU A 17 -41.16 30.36 -29.04
CA LEU A 17 -40.03 29.41 -29.18
C LEU A 17 -38.83 29.58 -28.19
N ILE A 18 -38.88 30.49 -27.20
CA ILE A 18 -37.73 30.74 -26.28
C ILE A 18 -38.17 30.76 -24.81
N VAL A 19 -38.81 29.68 -24.34
CA VAL A 19 -39.11 29.47 -22.90
C VAL A 19 -38.85 28.01 -22.44
N ILE A 20 -38.91 27.03 -23.33
CA ILE A 20 -38.82 25.59 -22.98
C ILE A 20 -37.37 25.07 -22.83
N LEU A 21 -36.36 25.92 -23.09
CA LEU A 21 -34.93 25.58 -22.91
C LEU A 21 -34.29 26.10 -21.59
N LEU A 22 -35.02 26.81 -20.74
CA LEU A 22 -34.50 27.33 -19.45
C LEU A 22 -35.04 26.60 -18.21
N VAL A 23 -36.14 25.86 -18.31
CA VAL A 23 -36.73 25.14 -17.16
C VAL A 23 -36.13 23.72 -17.00
N SER A 24 -35.67 23.11 -18.09
CA SER A 24 -35.06 21.77 -18.10
C SER A 24 -33.66 21.71 -17.48
N PHE A 25 -32.95 22.84 -17.39
CA PHE A 25 -31.64 22.92 -16.71
C PHE A 25 -31.75 23.00 -15.18
N LEU A 26 -32.86 23.48 -14.63
CA LEU A 26 -33.09 23.57 -13.18
C LEU A 26 -33.56 22.23 -12.56
N TYR A 27 -34.00 21.28 -13.37
CA TYR A 27 -34.43 19.94 -12.94
C TYR A 27 -33.45 18.80 -13.31
N HIS A 28 -32.21 19.15 -13.64
CA HIS A 28 -31.11 18.20 -13.49
C HIS A 28 -30.65 18.21 -12.02
N PRO A 29 -30.95 17.18 -11.21
CA PRO A 29 -30.41 17.09 -9.88
C PRO A 29 -28.90 16.87 -9.99
N VAL A 30 -28.12 17.95 -9.87
CA VAL A 30 -26.66 17.86 -9.74
C VAL A 30 -26.39 17.04 -8.49
N ALA A 31 -26.10 15.75 -8.68
CA ALA A 31 -26.06 14.73 -7.65
C ALA A 31 -24.77 14.83 -6.82
N MET A 32 -24.60 16.00 -6.20
CA MET A 32 -23.45 16.53 -5.47
C MET A 32 -22.55 15.41 -4.97
N ALA A 33 -21.48 15.16 -5.73
CA ALA A 33 -20.44 14.26 -5.32
C ALA A 33 -19.92 14.75 -3.97
N GLN A 34 -20.08 13.94 -2.91
CA GLN A 34 -19.57 14.31 -1.60
C GLN A 34 -18.06 14.37 -1.73
N SER A 35 -17.50 15.60 -1.65
CA SER A 35 -16.07 15.85 -1.80
C SER A 35 -15.28 14.90 -0.90
N PRO A 36 -14.07 14.46 -1.31
CA PRO A 36 -13.31 13.44 -0.58
C PRO A 36 -13.16 13.79 0.91
N GLU A 37 -12.84 15.05 1.19
CA GLU A 37 -12.83 15.68 2.52
C GLU A 37 -14.13 15.49 3.31
N ARG A 38 -15.31 15.82 2.73
CA ARG A 38 -16.62 15.64 3.38
C ARG A 38 -16.95 14.17 3.62
N ALA A 39 -16.32 13.22 2.91
CA ALA A 39 -16.41 11.79 3.22
C ALA A 39 -15.40 11.38 4.30
N ALA A 40 -14.18 11.93 4.30
CA ALA A 40 -13.17 11.69 5.33
C ALA A 40 -13.66 12.12 6.71
N ALA A 41 -14.17 13.35 6.85
CA ALA A 41 -14.77 13.83 8.10
C ALA A 41 -15.94 12.94 8.58
N LYS A 42 -16.73 12.37 7.66
CA LYS A 42 -17.83 11.44 7.97
C LYS A 42 -17.39 10.03 8.32
N LEU A 43 -16.22 9.59 7.86
CA LEU A 43 -15.58 8.33 8.25
C LEU A 43 -14.89 8.49 9.60
N GLN A 44 -14.05 9.51 9.77
CA GLN A 44 -13.35 9.80 11.04
C GLN A 44 -14.33 9.97 12.21
N LYS A 45 -15.43 10.73 12.04
CA LYS A 45 -16.48 10.91 13.06
C LYS A 45 -17.30 9.64 13.37
N ARG A 46 -17.08 8.53 12.65
CA ARG A 46 -17.65 7.20 12.92
C ARG A 46 -16.60 6.25 13.48
N TYR A 47 -15.39 6.31 12.97
CA TYR A 47 -14.20 5.66 13.51
C TYR A 47 -14.03 6.02 15.00
N SER A 48 -14.05 7.31 15.32
CA SER A 48 -14.03 7.86 16.69
C SER A 48 -15.30 7.60 17.53
N LYS A 49 -16.12 6.59 17.17
CA LYS A 49 -17.36 6.21 17.88
C LYS A 49 -17.56 4.70 18.02
N SER A 50 -17.16 3.92 17.02
CA SER A 50 -16.75 2.52 17.15
C SER A 50 -16.37 1.94 15.76
N PRO A 51 -15.55 0.88 15.70
CA PRO A 51 -15.17 0.24 14.44
C PRO A 51 -16.39 -0.19 13.59
N GLU A 52 -17.44 -0.75 14.19
CA GLU A 52 -18.65 -1.21 13.47
C GLU A 52 -19.36 -0.04 12.77
N LYS A 53 -19.49 1.11 13.46
CA LYS A 53 -20.13 2.31 12.92
C LYS A 53 -19.33 2.86 11.73
N CYS A 54 -18.01 2.74 11.77
CA CYS A 54 -17.13 3.03 10.64
C CYS A 54 -17.36 2.04 9.49
N ILE A 55 -17.22 0.73 9.77
CA ILE A 55 -17.37 -0.38 8.80
C ILE A 55 -18.71 -0.34 8.07
N GLN A 56 -19.82 -0.10 8.79
CA GLN A 56 -21.15 0.01 8.19
C GLN A 56 -21.25 1.16 7.18
N TYR A 57 -20.61 2.31 7.45
CA TYR A 57 -20.63 3.47 6.54
C TYR A 57 -19.64 3.29 5.38
N ALA A 58 -18.44 2.79 5.64
CA ALA A 58 -17.44 2.50 4.62
C ALA A 58 -17.93 1.45 3.61
N LYS A 59 -18.59 0.36 4.07
CA LYS A 59 -19.26 -0.61 3.17
C LYS A 59 -20.33 0.05 2.29
N LYS A 60 -21.12 1.00 2.83
CA LYS A 60 -22.12 1.77 2.06
C LYS A 60 -21.47 2.71 1.03
N LEU A 61 -20.26 3.22 1.27
CA LEU A 61 -19.48 4.00 0.29
C LEU A 61 -18.93 3.11 -0.83
N VAL A 62 -18.29 1.99 -0.48
CA VAL A 62 -17.79 0.98 -1.45
C VAL A 62 -18.91 0.48 -2.36
N ALA A 63 -20.06 0.09 -1.80
CA ALA A 63 -21.22 -0.37 -2.57
C ALA A 63 -21.77 0.69 -3.54
N LYS A 64 -21.74 1.97 -3.15
CA LYS A 64 -22.12 3.11 -4.02
C LYS A 64 -21.00 3.56 -4.96
N ARG A 65 -19.86 2.86 -5.01
CA ARG A 65 -18.63 3.20 -5.75
C ARG A 65 -18.07 4.60 -5.48
N LYS A 66 -18.46 5.29 -4.39
CA LYS A 66 -17.99 6.64 -4.03
C LYS A 66 -16.85 6.57 -3.01
N ASN A 67 -15.79 7.35 -3.22
CA ASN A 67 -14.64 7.49 -2.30
C ASN A 67 -14.07 6.13 -1.84
N ARG A 68 -13.88 5.19 -2.80
CA ARG A 68 -13.57 3.77 -2.55
C ARG A 68 -12.26 3.55 -1.81
N GLU A 69 -11.19 4.19 -2.26
CA GLU A 69 -9.85 4.18 -1.65
C GLU A 69 -9.92 4.49 -0.14
N LEU A 70 -10.39 5.69 0.19
CA LEU A 70 -10.64 6.16 1.55
C LEU A 70 -11.52 5.19 2.36
N ALA A 71 -12.60 4.67 1.76
CA ALA A 71 -13.44 3.69 2.41
C ALA A 71 -12.72 2.35 2.69
N TYR A 72 -11.80 1.91 1.82
CA TYR A 72 -10.97 0.73 2.03
C TYR A 72 -9.89 0.95 3.09
N TYR A 73 -9.27 2.14 3.16
CA TYR A 73 -8.38 2.52 4.27
C TYR A 73 -9.11 2.42 5.62
N TYR A 74 -10.27 3.07 5.75
CA TYR A 74 -11.07 3.01 6.99
C TYR A 74 -11.58 1.61 7.32
N LEU A 75 -11.86 0.76 6.33
CA LEU A 75 -12.15 -0.66 6.55
C LEU A 75 -10.92 -1.45 7.00
N GLY A 76 -9.72 -1.12 6.49
CA GLY A 76 -8.45 -1.71 6.92
C GLY A 76 -8.21 -1.50 8.41
N ILE A 77 -8.22 -0.24 8.86
CA ILE A 77 -7.97 0.10 10.27
C ILE A 77 -9.10 -0.38 11.20
N SER A 78 -10.37 -0.22 10.82
CA SER A 78 -11.48 -0.67 11.70
C SER A 78 -11.54 -2.19 11.89
N TYR A 79 -11.08 -2.98 10.90
CA TYR A 79 -10.94 -4.44 11.08
C TYR A 79 -9.65 -4.84 11.81
N HIS A 80 -8.71 -3.90 12.02
CA HIS A 80 -7.54 -4.06 12.87
C HIS A 80 -7.84 -3.71 14.34
N ASP A 81 -8.61 -2.64 14.62
CA ASP A 81 -9.10 -2.38 15.98
C ASP A 81 -9.88 -3.59 16.53
N ILE A 82 -10.82 -4.11 15.74
CA ILE A 82 -11.56 -5.35 16.06
C ILE A 82 -10.62 -6.54 16.24
N TYR A 83 -9.44 -6.57 15.59
CA TYR A 83 -8.44 -7.61 15.84
C TYR A 83 -7.72 -7.41 17.18
N THR A 84 -7.32 -6.18 17.55
CA THR A 84 -6.64 -5.94 18.83
C THR A 84 -7.54 -6.27 20.02
N GLU A 85 -8.84 -5.95 19.92
CA GLU A 85 -9.87 -6.26 20.92
C GLU A 85 -10.09 -7.76 21.15
N ASN A 86 -10.18 -8.58 20.09
CA ASN A 86 -10.62 -9.99 20.19
C ASN A 86 -9.62 -11.05 19.71
N GLN A 87 -8.46 -10.63 19.21
CA GLN A 87 -7.35 -11.48 18.73
C GLN A 87 -7.74 -12.50 17.64
N ARG A 88 -8.92 -12.35 17.01
CA ARG A 88 -9.40 -13.27 15.98
C ARG A 88 -8.65 -13.02 14.68
N LYS A 89 -7.87 -14.00 14.25
CA LYS A 89 -7.09 -13.94 12.99
C LYS A 89 -7.95 -13.64 11.75
N SER A 90 -9.26 -13.93 11.77
CA SER A 90 -10.21 -13.54 10.71
C SER A 90 -10.39 -12.02 10.58
N SER A 91 -10.34 -11.28 11.69
CA SER A 91 -10.38 -9.81 11.74
C SER A 91 -9.14 -9.22 11.05
N LEU A 92 -7.94 -9.61 11.47
CA LEU A 92 -6.68 -9.18 10.85
C LEU A 92 -6.57 -9.59 9.36
N ASN A 93 -6.98 -10.81 9.00
CA ASN A 93 -7.04 -11.23 7.59
C ASN A 93 -8.03 -10.38 6.75
N THR A 94 -9.07 -9.82 7.39
CA THR A 94 -10.03 -8.91 6.74
C THR A 94 -9.47 -7.49 6.63
N SER A 95 -8.75 -7.01 7.65
CA SER A 95 -7.97 -5.76 7.61
C SER A 95 -6.96 -5.77 6.46
N ILE A 96 -6.09 -6.79 6.41
CA ILE A 96 -5.10 -7.01 5.34
C ILE A 96 -5.77 -6.99 3.96
N ARG A 97 -6.93 -7.66 3.81
CA ARG A 97 -7.65 -7.69 2.53
C ARG A 97 -8.13 -6.30 2.11
N TYR A 98 -8.71 -5.51 3.02
CA TYR A 98 -9.17 -4.17 2.68
C TYR A 98 -8.02 -3.19 2.46
N LEU A 99 -6.94 -3.26 3.24
CA LEU A 99 -5.74 -2.46 3.01
C LEU A 99 -5.09 -2.79 1.65
N GLY A 100 -5.17 -4.06 1.22
CA GLY A 100 -4.79 -4.49 -0.13
C GLY A 100 -5.73 -4.05 -1.26
N GLU A 101 -6.97 -3.60 -0.97
CA GLU A 101 -7.81 -2.92 -1.96
C GLU A 101 -7.60 -1.39 -1.94
N PHE A 102 -7.15 -0.82 -0.81
CA PHE A 102 -6.70 0.57 -0.71
C PHE A 102 -5.45 0.80 -1.57
N TYR A 103 -4.37 0.04 -1.37
CA TYR A 103 -3.12 0.19 -2.14
C TYR A 103 -3.23 -0.13 -3.64
N LYS A 104 -4.34 -0.71 -4.11
CA LYS A 104 -4.65 -0.85 -5.55
C LYS A 104 -5.31 0.38 -6.17
N LEU A 105 -5.93 1.23 -5.35
CA LEU A 105 -6.70 2.39 -5.79
C LEU A 105 -6.03 3.72 -5.44
N ALA A 106 -5.16 3.72 -4.43
CA ALA A 106 -4.26 4.82 -4.16
C ALA A 106 -3.22 4.92 -5.29
N ASN A 107 -3.36 5.94 -6.14
CA ASN A 107 -2.23 6.45 -6.93
C ASN A 107 -1.27 7.10 -5.94
N PHE A 108 -0.33 6.30 -5.39
CA PHE A 108 0.61 6.65 -4.33
C PHE A 108 1.03 8.13 -4.35
N PRO A 109 0.55 8.97 -3.41
CA PRO A 109 1.25 10.17 -3.03
C PRO A 109 2.53 9.73 -2.32
N GLU A 110 3.68 10.20 -2.77
CA GLU A 110 5.00 9.76 -2.27
C GLU A 110 5.25 10.15 -0.80
N ASP A 111 4.37 10.97 -0.25
CA ASP A 111 4.44 11.63 1.06
C ASP A 111 3.54 11.01 2.14
N ILE A 112 2.76 9.96 1.85
CA ILE A 112 2.00 9.26 2.90
C ILE A 112 2.96 8.42 3.75
N GLU A 113 3.50 9.07 4.78
CA GLU A 113 3.89 8.40 6.02
C GLU A 113 2.75 7.47 6.46
N GLY A 114 3.07 6.25 6.87
CA GLY A 114 2.05 5.33 7.39
C GLY A 114 1.40 5.96 8.61
N PRO A 115 0.08 6.26 8.59
CA PRO A 115 -0.61 6.67 9.81
C PRO A 115 -0.43 5.56 10.85
N ALA A 116 -0.29 5.88 12.14
CA ALA A 116 0.15 4.91 13.17
C ALA A 116 -0.65 3.58 13.18
N ALA A 117 -1.92 3.58 12.75
CA ALA A 117 -2.71 2.37 12.55
C ALA A 117 -2.17 1.40 11.46
N ILE A 118 -1.53 1.91 10.40
CA ILE A 118 -0.88 1.11 9.36
C ILE A 118 0.37 0.42 9.90
N ASP A 119 1.19 1.11 10.69
CA ASP A 119 2.36 0.49 11.33
C ASP A 119 1.95 -0.44 12.49
N ALA A 120 0.81 -0.20 13.15
CA ALA A 120 0.21 -1.17 14.07
C ALA A 120 -0.30 -2.44 13.34
N ILE A 121 -0.86 -2.30 12.12
CA ILE A 121 -1.18 -3.44 11.24
C ILE A 121 0.09 -4.16 10.80
N ARG A 122 1.16 -3.43 10.45
CA ARG A 122 2.47 -3.96 10.08
C ARG A 122 3.03 -4.87 11.19
N GLY A 123 3.14 -4.34 12.41
CA GLY A 123 3.55 -5.12 13.60
C GLY A 123 2.65 -6.32 13.88
N SER A 124 1.32 -6.16 13.76
CA SER A 124 0.37 -7.28 13.95
C SER A 124 0.53 -8.42 12.93
N ILE A 125 1.09 -8.14 11.74
CA ILE A 125 1.43 -9.17 10.74
C ILE A 125 2.80 -9.80 11.07
N GLU A 126 3.74 -9.02 11.59
CA GLU A 126 5.03 -9.49 12.11
C GLU A 126 4.86 -10.48 13.26
N ASP A 127 4.09 -10.10 14.29
CA ASP A 127 3.74 -10.97 15.42
C ASP A 127 3.07 -12.26 14.95
N LEU A 128 2.17 -12.16 13.97
CA LEU A 128 1.50 -13.32 13.39
C LEU A 128 2.46 -14.23 12.61
N VAL A 129 3.53 -13.69 12.01
CA VAL A 129 4.61 -14.49 11.40
C VAL A 129 5.46 -15.15 12.48
N VAL A 130 5.92 -14.41 13.49
CA VAL A 130 6.75 -14.90 14.61
C VAL A 130 6.04 -16.01 15.38
N VAL A 131 4.82 -15.77 15.86
CA VAL A 131 4.02 -16.77 16.60
C VAL A 131 3.62 -17.98 15.74
N THR A 132 3.72 -17.88 14.41
CA THR A 132 3.53 -19.02 13.50
C THR A 132 4.84 -19.78 13.23
N LEU A 133 6.00 -19.11 13.29
CA LEU A 133 7.33 -19.71 13.24
C LEU A 133 7.64 -20.50 14.52
N GLU A 134 7.42 -19.92 15.70
CA GLU A 134 7.57 -20.58 17.01
C GLU A 134 6.80 -21.92 17.06
N LYS A 135 5.58 -21.92 16.50
CA LYS A 135 4.69 -23.08 16.43
C LYS A 135 5.03 -24.03 15.26
N ARG A 136 6.24 -23.91 14.69
CA ARG A 136 6.83 -24.67 13.59
C ARG A 136 5.92 -24.81 12.35
N LYS A 137 5.09 -23.79 12.09
CA LYS A 137 4.09 -23.78 10.99
C LYS A 137 4.59 -22.97 9.79
N PHE A 138 5.80 -23.27 9.32
CA PHE A 138 6.55 -22.53 8.30
C PHE A 138 5.77 -22.25 7.00
N ARG A 139 4.98 -23.21 6.50
CA ARG A 139 4.10 -22.99 5.32
C ARG A 139 3.05 -21.88 5.57
N SER A 140 2.53 -21.79 6.80
CA SER A 140 1.61 -20.71 7.21
C SER A 140 2.35 -19.40 7.46
N ALA A 141 3.55 -19.43 8.04
CA ALA A 141 4.39 -18.23 8.21
C ALA A 141 4.72 -17.61 6.84
N SER A 142 5.15 -18.41 5.86
CA SER A 142 5.37 -17.99 4.47
C SER A 142 4.14 -17.38 3.82
N LYS A 143 2.92 -17.87 4.16
CA LYS A 143 1.66 -17.30 3.67
C LYS A 143 1.34 -15.92 4.26
N TYR A 144 1.81 -15.60 5.47
CA TYR A 144 1.68 -14.25 6.06
C TYR A 144 2.81 -13.32 5.61
N ALA A 145 4.04 -13.80 5.57
CA ALA A 145 5.20 -13.15 4.95
C ALA A 145 4.92 -12.67 3.51
N LYS A 146 4.39 -13.55 2.65
CA LYS A 146 4.02 -13.21 1.26
C LYS A 146 2.83 -12.24 1.15
N LYS A 147 1.99 -12.13 2.19
CA LYS A 147 0.98 -11.07 2.27
C LYS A 147 1.60 -9.73 2.64
N TYR A 148 2.50 -9.70 3.63
CA TYR A 148 3.23 -8.52 4.06
C TYR A 148 3.98 -7.87 2.88
N LEU A 149 4.83 -8.65 2.19
CA LEU A 149 5.59 -8.18 1.02
C LEU A 149 4.69 -7.62 -0.09
N LYS A 150 3.53 -8.27 -0.34
CA LYS A 150 2.56 -7.80 -1.33
C LYS A 150 1.81 -6.53 -0.90
N LEU A 151 1.75 -6.24 0.40
CA LEU A 151 0.97 -5.15 0.98
C LEU A 151 1.81 -3.87 1.17
N PHE A 152 3.08 -4.03 1.52
CA PHE A 152 3.98 -2.92 1.88
C PHE A 152 5.20 -2.76 0.95
N GLY A 153 5.50 -3.76 0.10
CA GLY A 153 6.63 -3.74 -0.83
C GLY A 153 7.99 -4.10 -0.22
N ASP A 154 8.07 -4.24 1.11
CA ASP A 154 9.27 -4.57 1.87
C ASP A 154 9.25 -6.01 2.45
N SER A 155 10.42 -6.53 2.82
CA SER A 155 10.60 -7.91 3.29
C SER A 155 10.79 -7.97 4.80
N LEU A 156 10.10 -8.88 5.50
CA LEU A 156 10.32 -9.05 6.93
C LEU A 156 11.73 -9.54 7.26
N GLN A 157 12.17 -9.16 8.46
CA GLN A 157 13.40 -9.66 9.08
C GLN A 157 13.41 -11.20 9.09
N GLN A 158 12.26 -11.83 9.40
CA GLN A 158 12.11 -13.28 9.52
C GLN A 158 11.99 -14.04 8.18
N HIS A 159 11.85 -13.38 7.01
CA HIS A 159 11.63 -14.09 5.73
C HIS A 159 12.71 -15.14 5.41
N ALA A 160 13.98 -14.83 5.66
CA ALA A 160 15.08 -15.75 5.36
C ALA A 160 14.98 -17.05 6.18
N LEU A 161 14.58 -16.96 7.45
CA LEU A 161 14.36 -18.15 8.30
C LEU A 161 13.21 -19.02 7.78
N ILE A 162 12.14 -18.39 7.29
CA ILE A 162 11.00 -19.09 6.68
C ILE A 162 11.44 -19.85 5.43
N ASP A 163 12.18 -19.21 4.53
CA ASP A 163 12.54 -19.80 3.25
C ASP A 163 13.68 -20.84 3.39
N ILE A 164 14.61 -20.67 4.34
CA ILE A 164 15.61 -21.69 4.71
C ILE A 164 14.93 -22.94 5.28
N GLU A 165 14.02 -22.81 6.25
CA GLU A 165 13.32 -23.99 6.79
C GLU A 165 12.39 -24.62 5.74
N LEU A 166 11.75 -23.83 4.85
CA LEU A 166 10.97 -24.38 3.75
C LEU A 166 11.82 -25.09 2.68
N ALA A 167 13.13 -24.85 2.62
CA ALA A 167 14.06 -25.69 1.86
C ALA A 167 14.37 -26.99 2.62
N ALA A 168 14.71 -26.90 3.92
CA ALA A 168 15.01 -28.05 4.77
C ALA A 168 13.80 -29.01 4.98
N LEU A 169 12.57 -28.52 4.87
CA LEU A 169 11.32 -29.29 4.96
C LEU A 169 10.88 -29.91 3.62
N GLN A 170 11.67 -29.78 2.56
CA GLN A 170 11.49 -30.60 1.37
C GLN A 170 12.18 -31.95 1.61
N PRO A 171 11.53 -33.09 1.30
CA PRO A 171 12.23 -34.37 1.32
C PRO A 171 13.42 -34.26 0.35
N THR A 172 14.58 -34.74 0.79
CA THR A 172 15.83 -34.71 0.01
C THR A 172 15.69 -35.58 -1.23
N ARG A 173 15.15 -34.98 -2.30
CA ARG A 173 15.36 -35.46 -3.65
C ARG A 173 16.84 -35.26 -3.94
N GLU A 174 17.58 -36.35 -3.91
CA GLU A 174 18.92 -36.40 -4.47
C GLU A 174 18.82 -35.91 -5.91
N VAL A 175 19.34 -34.70 -6.16
CA VAL A 175 19.44 -34.18 -7.52
C VAL A 175 20.65 -34.87 -8.13
N SER A 176 20.41 -36.05 -8.73
CA SER A 176 21.44 -36.81 -9.42
C SER A 176 22.19 -35.91 -10.40
N THR A 177 23.45 -35.61 -10.07
CA THR A 177 24.26 -34.65 -10.80
C THR A 177 24.74 -35.25 -12.12
N THR A 178 23.86 -35.25 -13.13
CA THR A 178 24.25 -35.54 -14.50
C THR A 178 25.23 -34.47 -14.96
N GLN A 179 26.45 -34.90 -15.26
CA GLN A 179 27.57 -34.02 -15.57
C GLN A 179 27.29 -33.17 -16.82
N SER A 180 27.58 -31.87 -16.73
CA SER A 180 27.79 -31.03 -17.91
C SER A 180 29.11 -30.27 -17.74
N GLN A 181 29.83 -30.12 -18.84
CA GLN A 181 31.30 -30.09 -18.84
C GLN A 181 31.91 -28.74 -18.41
N THR A 182 33.19 -28.81 -18.05
CA THR A 182 34.05 -27.70 -17.63
C THR A 182 34.26 -26.63 -18.71
N GLY A 183 33.37 -25.65 -18.76
CA GLY A 183 33.69 -24.33 -19.31
C GLY A 183 34.45 -23.50 -18.26
N LYS A 184 35.62 -22.94 -18.62
CA LYS A 184 36.31 -21.94 -17.77
C LYS A 184 35.48 -20.66 -17.72
N GLY A 185 34.57 -20.57 -16.75
CA GLY A 185 33.77 -19.37 -16.49
C GLY A 185 34.66 -18.19 -16.13
N THR A 186 34.92 -17.32 -17.10
CA THR A 186 35.42 -15.97 -16.80
C THR A 186 34.36 -15.30 -15.96
N LEU A 187 34.65 -15.13 -14.66
CA LEU A 187 33.76 -14.42 -13.77
C LEU A 187 33.63 -12.98 -14.27
N ILE A 188 32.48 -12.68 -14.90
CA ILE A 188 31.99 -11.31 -15.00
C ILE A 188 31.59 -10.87 -13.59
N GLN A 189 32.60 -10.60 -12.75
CA GLN A 189 32.45 -9.68 -11.64
C GLN A 189 31.97 -8.38 -12.28
N ARG A 190 30.66 -8.10 -12.17
CA ARG A 190 30.09 -6.84 -12.62
C ARG A 190 30.57 -5.74 -11.67
N ARG A 191 31.82 -5.30 -11.87
CA ARG A 191 32.55 -4.36 -11.02
C ARG A 191 31.63 -3.20 -10.66
N VAL A 192 31.23 -3.16 -9.40
CA VAL A 192 30.33 -2.13 -8.93
C VAL A 192 31.10 -0.83 -8.99
N ASN A 193 30.63 0.14 -9.77
CA ASN A 193 31.36 1.39 -9.92
C ASN A 193 31.28 2.18 -8.60
N GLY A 194 32.36 2.10 -7.81
CA GLY A 194 32.46 2.75 -6.50
C GLY A 194 32.24 4.26 -6.55
N THR A 195 32.66 4.94 -7.63
CA THR A 195 32.40 6.38 -7.78
C THR A 195 30.92 6.66 -8.01
N LYS A 196 30.20 5.78 -8.72
CA LYS A 196 28.74 5.87 -8.87
C LYS A 196 28.01 5.61 -7.55
N LEU A 197 28.43 4.60 -6.78
CA LEU A 197 27.87 4.35 -5.44
C LEU A 197 28.10 5.56 -4.52
N MET A 198 29.31 6.11 -4.51
CA MET A 198 29.67 7.27 -3.69
C MET A 198 28.87 8.51 -4.09
N ALA A 199 28.76 8.83 -5.39
CA ALA A 199 27.95 9.96 -5.86
C ALA A 199 26.47 9.83 -5.45
N VAL A 200 25.89 8.62 -5.53
CA VAL A 200 24.52 8.35 -5.05
C VAL A 200 24.44 8.52 -3.53
N ALA A 201 25.37 7.94 -2.76
CA ALA A 201 25.43 8.06 -1.31
C ALA A 201 25.54 9.51 -0.84
N THR A 202 26.43 10.31 -1.45
CA THR A 202 26.59 11.74 -1.16
C THR A 202 25.31 12.53 -1.47
N SER A 203 24.55 12.15 -2.51
CA SER A 203 23.26 12.78 -2.84
C SER A 203 22.12 12.51 -1.85
N LEU A 204 22.39 11.75 -0.77
CA LEU A 204 21.47 11.44 0.34
C LEU A 204 21.90 12.10 1.65
N VAL A 205 23.00 12.86 1.67
CA VAL A 205 23.40 13.63 2.86
C VAL A 205 22.33 14.67 3.17
N GLY A 206 21.85 14.68 4.42
CA GLY A 206 20.71 15.50 4.85
C GLY A 206 19.34 14.82 4.71
N THR A 207 19.23 13.65 4.07
CA THR A 207 18.01 12.82 4.16
C THR A 207 17.78 12.40 5.62
N ARG A 208 16.55 12.61 6.13
CA ARG A 208 16.22 12.29 7.52
C ARG A 208 16.24 10.78 7.77
N TYR A 209 16.70 10.40 8.95
CA TYR A 209 16.60 9.02 9.43
C TYR A 209 15.12 8.65 9.64
N ARG A 210 14.69 7.50 9.13
CA ARG A 210 13.35 6.94 9.31
C ARG A 210 13.44 5.43 9.39
N TYR A 211 12.98 4.85 10.51
CA TYR A 211 12.93 3.39 10.70
C TYR A 211 12.07 2.72 9.61
N GLY A 212 12.59 1.68 8.98
CA GLY A 212 11.96 1.02 7.82
C GLY A 212 12.11 1.79 6.50
N GLY A 213 12.82 2.92 6.46
CA GLY A 213 12.94 3.78 5.29
C GLY A 213 13.99 3.29 4.28
N SER A 214 13.65 3.25 2.99
CA SER A 214 14.56 2.95 1.86
C SER A 214 14.33 3.86 0.63
N SER A 215 13.94 5.11 0.87
CA SER A 215 13.62 6.14 -0.15
C SER A 215 14.27 7.49 0.18
N LYS A 216 14.22 8.45 -0.76
CA LYS A 216 14.67 9.84 -0.50
C LYS A 216 13.79 10.59 0.53
N SER A 217 12.58 10.11 0.82
CA SER A 217 11.71 10.62 1.88
C SER A 217 12.01 10.04 3.27
N GLY A 218 12.95 9.09 3.39
CA GLY A 218 13.48 8.63 4.68
C GLY A 218 14.26 7.33 4.56
N LEU A 219 15.37 7.23 5.32
CA LEU A 219 16.29 6.08 5.28
C LEU A 219 16.59 5.54 6.68
N ASP A 220 16.62 4.22 6.84
CA ASP A 220 17.34 3.58 7.96
C ASP A 220 18.73 3.08 7.55
N CYS A 221 19.49 2.60 8.52
CA CYS A 221 20.87 2.12 8.35
C CYS A 221 21.04 1.05 7.25
N SER A 222 20.01 0.23 7.01
CA SER A 222 20.02 -0.83 6.01
C SER A 222 19.31 -0.43 4.71
N GLY A 223 18.25 0.38 4.81
CA GLY A 223 17.54 0.93 3.66
C GLY A 223 18.36 1.95 2.86
N PHE A 224 19.29 2.66 3.50
CA PHE A 224 20.35 3.44 2.82
C PHE A 224 21.15 2.56 1.85
N ASN A 225 21.68 1.43 2.32
CA ASN A 225 22.43 0.49 1.48
C ASN A 225 21.57 -0.08 0.35
N VAL A 226 20.31 -0.46 0.64
CA VAL A 226 19.35 -0.91 -0.40
C VAL A 226 19.17 0.15 -1.48
N TYR A 227 18.97 1.42 -1.10
CA TYR A 227 18.78 2.50 -2.08
C TYR A 227 20.03 2.71 -2.94
N VAL A 228 21.21 2.80 -2.31
CA VAL A 228 22.49 3.09 -2.99
C VAL A 228 22.88 1.96 -3.95
N TYR A 229 22.85 0.70 -3.51
CA TYR A 229 23.24 -0.45 -4.33
C TYR A 229 22.25 -0.74 -5.46
N ARG A 230 20.96 -0.43 -5.28
CA ARG A 230 19.93 -0.55 -6.34
C ARG A 230 20.24 0.33 -7.55
N GLN A 231 20.89 1.49 -7.38
CA GLN A 231 21.31 2.34 -8.51
C GLN A 231 22.44 1.72 -9.36
N SER A 232 23.12 0.70 -8.84
CA SER A 232 24.06 -0.15 -9.58
C SER A 232 23.46 -1.53 -9.91
N GLY A 233 22.14 -1.66 -9.84
CA GLY A 233 21.39 -2.88 -10.16
C GLY A 233 21.65 -4.03 -9.21
N ILE A 234 22.03 -3.77 -7.95
CA ILE A 234 22.27 -4.80 -6.92
C ILE A 234 21.14 -4.73 -5.90
N THR A 235 20.48 -5.87 -5.68
CA THR A 235 19.43 -6.01 -4.68
C THR A 235 20.04 -6.49 -3.37
N LEU A 236 19.86 -5.72 -2.29
CA LEU A 236 20.21 -6.11 -0.93
C LEU A 236 18.94 -6.37 -0.10
N PRO A 237 19.00 -7.24 0.93
CA PRO A 237 17.91 -7.34 1.90
C PRO A 237 17.83 -6.05 2.73
N HIS A 238 16.61 -5.59 3.05
CA HIS A 238 16.38 -4.45 3.96
C HIS A 238 16.52 -4.89 5.43
N ASN A 239 17.74 -5.27 5.82
CA ASN A 239 18.11 -5.66 7.19
C ASN A 239 19.63 -5.64 7.37
N ALA A 240 20.13 -4.88 8.35
CA ALA A 240 21.57 -4.68 8.55
C ALA A 240 22.33 -5.97 8.90
N GLN A 241 21.75 -6.86 9.72
CA GLN A 241 22.37 -8.13 10.10
C GLN A 241 22.60 -9.04 8.89
N LYS A 242 21.61 -9.16 8.00
CA LYS A 242 21.77 -9.89 6.72
C LYS A 242 22.77 -9.22 5.79
N GLN A 243 22.79 -7.89 5.73
CA GLN A 243 23.79 -7.16 4.92
C GLN A 243 25.23 -7.45 5.41
N SER A 244 25.45 -7.56 6.72
CA SER A 244 26.76 -7.94 7.28
C SER A 244 27.17 -9.41 7.04
N GLN A 245 26.30 -10.23 6.44
CA GLN A 245 26.55 -11.62 6.04
C GLN A 245 26.72 -11.77 4.51
N LEU A 246 26.80 -10.67 3.77
CA LEU A 246 26.93 -10.66 2.30
C LEU A 246 28.26 -10.02 1.86
N GLY A 247 28.85 -10.58 0.81
CA GLY A 247 30.16 -10.16 0.30
C GLY A 247 31.32 -10.79 1.08
N ASP A 248 32.53 -10.38 0.72
CA ASP A 248 33.77 -10.87 1.35
C ASP A 248 34.03 -10.14 2.67
N TYR A 249 34.44 -10.87 3.71
CA TYR A 249 34.76 -10.28 5.01
C TYR A 249 36.09 -9.51 4.98
N VAL A 250 36.01 -8.18 5.15
CA VAL A 250 37.19 -7.32 5.21
C VAL A 250 37.62 -7.12 6.67
N THR A 251 38.88 -7.48 6.99
CA THR A 251 39.43 -7.23 8.33
C THR A 251 39.67 -5.74 8.55
N ARG A 252 39.61 -5.27 9.81
CA ARG A 252 39.80 -3.84 10.17
C ARG A 252 41.19 -3.26 9.82
N LYS A 253 42.15 -4.11 9.42
CA LYS A 253 43.48 -3.69 8.91
C LYS A 253 43.47 -3.37 7.41
N ASN A 254 42.41 -3.79 6.70
CA ASN A 254 42.28 -3.71 5.24
C ASN A 254 41.11 -2.80 4.81
N CYS A 255 40.63 -1.94 5.72
CA CYS A 255 39.63 -0.90 5.47
C CYS A 255 40.30 0.47 5.40
#